data_AF-A0AAP2HQT5-F1
#
_entry.id   AF-A0AAP2HQT5-F1
#
_cell.length_a   1.000
_cell.length_b   1.000
_cell.length_c   1.000
_cell.angle_alpha   90.00
_cell.angle_beta   90.00
_cell.angle_gamma   90.00
#
_symmetry.space_group_name_H-M   'P 1'
#
loop_
_entity.id
_entity.type
_entity.pdbx_description
1 polymer ?
#
loop_
_entity_poly.entity_id
_entity_poly.type
_entity_poly.pdbx_seq_one_letter_code
_entity_poly.pdbx_strand_id
1 'polypeptide(L)'
;MAPEKMSAYMGVLARMVYQDGNLLWANAWKKQLNGTVAGREDSDGYRRIHIPSIGMIGVHRLIFLLHHGFLPEFVDHIDGNPRNNRIENLR
;
A
#
# COMPACT_ATOMS: atom_id res chain seq x y z
N MET A 1 -13.06 7.23 -8.73
CA MET A 1 -11.94 6.56 -9.44
C MET A 1 -12.51 5.68 -10.53
N ALA A 2 -11.86 5.58 -11.69
CA ALA A 2 -12.32 4.74 -12.78
C ALA A 2 -12.26 3.22 -12.40
N PRO A 3 -13.24 2.40 -12.81
CA PRO A 3 -13.35 0.99 -12.38
C PRO A 3 -12.10 0.14 -12.65
N GLU A 4 -11.41 0.39 -13.77
CA GLU A 4 -10.19 -0.31 -14.16
C GLU A 4 -9.04 -0.06 -13.18
N LYS A 5 -8.96 1.16 -12.62
CA LYS A 5 -7.95 1.47 -11.60
C LYS A 5 -8.27 0.78 -10.28
N MET A 6 -9.54 0.76 -9.88
CA MET A 6 -9.96 0.06 -8.65
C MET A 6 -9.67 -1.44 -8.75
N SER A 7 -9.97 -2.05 -9.90
CA SER A 7 -9.64 -3.45 -10.17
C SER A 7 -8.13 -3.72 -10.07
N ALA A 8 -7.28 -2.84 -10.59
CA ALA A 8 -5.84 -2.97 -10.48
C ALA A 8 -5.34 -2.90 -9.01
N TYR A 9 -5.87 -1.97 -8.21
CA TYR A 9 -5.53 -1.89 -6.78
C TYR A 9 -5.98 -3.13 -6.02
N MET A 10 -7.21 -3.60 -6.25
CA MET A 10 -7.72 -4.78 -5.58
C MET A 10 -6.97 -6.04 -6.00
N GLY A 11 -6.57 -6.15 -7.26
CA GLY A 11 -5.76 -7.27 -7.75
C GLY A 11 -4.38 -7.38 -7.09
N VAL A 12 -3.76 -6.24 -6.73
CA VAL A 12 -2.50 -6.26 -5.96
C VAL A 12 -2.75 -6.51 -4.47
N LEU A 13 -3.76 -5.88 -3.87
CA LEU A 13 -4.10 -6.04 -2.45
C LEU A 13 -4.54 -7.46 -2.11
N ALA A 14 -5.21 -8.16 -3.03
CA ALA A 14 -5.58 -9.56 -2.89
C ALA A 14 -4.38 -10.52 -2.70
N ARG A 15 -3.16 -10.05 -2.93
CA ARG A 15 -1.91 -10.82 -2.75
C ARG A 15 -1.14 -10.38 -1.50
N MET A 16 -1.72 -9.53 -0.67
CA MET A 16 -1.06 -8.91 0.48
C MET A 16 -1.85 -9.11 1.76
N VAL A 17 -1.14 -8.99 2.88
CA VAL A 17 -1.70 -8.99 4.23
C VAL A 17 -1.20 -7.75 4.95
N TYR A 18 -2.11 -7.02 5.61
CA TYR A 18 -1.73 -5.93 6.50
C TYR A 18 -1.25 -6.49 7.84
N GLN A 19 -0.10 -6.00 8.31
CA GLN A 19 0.44 -6.30 9.62
C GLN A 19 1.19 -5.08 10.16
N ASP A 20 0.70 -4.50 11.25
CA ASP A 20 1.36 -3.45 12.03
C ASP A 20 1.91 -2.28 11.18
N GLY A 21 1.06 -1.68 10.35
CA GLY A 21 1.47 -0.59 9.45
C GLY A 21 2.24 -1.04 8.21
N ASN A 22 2.37 -2.33 7.94
CA ASN A 22 3.04 -2.84 6.75
C ASN A 22 2.09 -3.68 5.90
N LEU A 23 2.32 -3.67 4.59
CA LEU A 23 1.75 -4.69 3.68
C LEU A 23 2.82 -5.75 3.45
N LEU A 24 2.51 -7.00 3.74
CA LEU A 24 3.37 -8.15 3.48
C LEU A 24 2.85 -8.91 2.25
N TRP A 25 3.75 -9.45 1.44
CA TRP A 25 3.36 -10.36 0.36
C TRP A 25 2.85 -11.69 0.93
N ALA A 26 1.70 -12.17 0.47
CA ALA A 26 1.16 -13.48 0.85
C ALA A 26 1.08 -14.47 -0.33
N ASN A 27 0.85 -13.95 -1.54
CA ASN A 27 0.78 -14.74 -2.77
C ASN A 27 1.60 -14.09 -3.90
N ALA A 28 2.88 -13.84 -3.61
CA ALA A 28 3.82 -13.30 -4.58
C ALA A 28 4.20 -14.34 -5.64
N TRP A 29 4.49 -13.83 -6.84
CA TRP A 29 5.01 -14.62 -7.97
C TRP A 29 6.29 -15.36 -7.61
N LYS A 30 7.16 -14.69 -6.85
CA LYS A 30 8.39 -15.24 -6.31
C LYS A 30 8.11 -15.67 -4.87
N LYS A 31 8.04 -16.99 -4.62
CA LYS A 31 7.67 -17.55 -3.30
C LYS A 31 8.51 -17.02 -2.15
N GLN A 32 9.80 -16.74 -2.38
CA GLN A 32 10.71 -16.17 -1.38
C GLN A 32 10.32 -14.76 -0.91
N LEU A 33 9.44 -14.06 -1.64
CA LEU A 33 8.93 -12.75 -1.21
C LEU A 33 7.78 -12.89 -0.21
N ASN A 34 7.14 -14.05 -0.09
CA ASN A 34 6.04 -14.22 0.86
C ASN A 34 6.53 -13.97 2.30
N GLY A 35 5.76 -13.20 3.06
CA GLY A 35 6.10 -12.72 4.40
C GLY A 35 6.97 -11.48 4.43
N THR A 36 7.51 -11.02 3.29
CA THR A 36 8.35 -9.81 3.23
C THR A 36 7.52 -8.55 2.99
N VAL A 37 8.01 -7.41 3.49
CA VAL A 37 7.37 -6.10 3.31
C VAL A 37 7.32 -5.72 1.84
N ALA A 38 6.12 -5.41 1.36
CA ALA A 38 5.86 -5.00 -0.01
C ALA A 38 6.36 -3.58 -0.29
N GLY A 39 6.84 -3.39 -1.51
CA GLY A 39 7.38 -2.10 -1.96
C GLY A 39 8.78 -1.81 -1.41
N ARG A 40 9.28 -0.61 -1.76
CA ARG A 40 10.61 -0.11 -1.43
C ARG A 40 10.46 1.17 -0.62
N GLU A 41 11.30 1.35 0.39
CA GLU A 41 11.46 2.64 1.06
C GLU A 41 12.36 3.54 0.20
N ASP A 42 11.86 4.74 -0.07
CA ASP A 42 12.59 5.76 -0.82
C ASP A 42 13.34 6.69 0.15
N SER A 43 14.21 7.56 -0.39
CA SER A 43 15.06 8.44 0.41
C SER A 43 14.28 9.47 1.24
N ASP A 44 13.01 9.70 0.90
CA ASP A 44 12.09 10.60 1.59
C ASP A 44 11.29 9.89 2.71
N GLY A 45 11.59 8.62 2.99
CA GLY A 45 10.94 7.83 4.05
C GLY A 45 9.60 7.23 3.66
N TYR A 46 9.06 7.57 2.48
CA TYR A 46 7.86 6.92 1.97
C TYR A 46 8.19 5.53 1.46
N ARG A 47 7.31 4.58 1.75
CA ARG A 47 7.32 3.27 1.11
C ARG A 47 6.39 3.28 -0.09
N ARG A 48 6.88 2.85 -1.25
CA ARG A 48 6.13 2.83 -2.52
C ARG A 48 6.18 1.46 -3.19
N ILE A 49 5.12 1.12 -3.91
CA ILE A 49 5.07 -0.06 -4.77
C ILE A 49 4.67 0.34 -6.20
N HIS A 50 5.29 -0.31 -7.18
CA HIS A 50 4.91 -0.19 -8.57
C HIS A 50 3.79 -1.16 -8.92
N ILE A 51 2.67 -0.64 -9.42
CA ILE A 51 1.56 -1.42 -9.98
C ILE A 51 1.56 -1.17 -11.49
N PRO A 52 1.75 -2.19 -12.36
CA PRO A 52 2.01 -1.98 -13.79
C PRO A 52 1.02 -1.07 -14.54
N SER A 53 -0.27 -1.13 -14.21
CA SER A 53 -1.32 -0.33 -14.86
C SER A 53 -1.57 1.03 -14.21
N ILE A 54 -0.92 1.33 -13.08
CA ILE A 54 -1.14 2.55 -12.29
C ILE A 54 0.14 3.39 -12.18
N GLY A 55 1.30 2.75 -12.07
CA GLY A 55 2.58 3.38 -11.74
C GLY A 55 2.93 3.20 -10.26
N MET A 56 3.79 4.09 -9.75
CA MET A 56 4.22 4.10 -8.35
C MET A 56 3.11 4.65 -7.44
N ILE A 57 2.77 3.92 -6.38
CA ILE A 57 1.84 4.37 -5.33
C ILE A 57 2.45 4.17 -3.94
N GLY A 58 2.16 5.11 -3.03
CA GLY A 58 2.53 5.00 -1.62
C GLY A 58 1.79 3.87 -0.90
N VAL A 59 2.50 3.14 -0.04
CA VAL A 59 1.94 2.06 0.77
C VAL A 59 0.89 2.58 1.76
N HIS A 60 1.07 3.78 2.33
CA HIS A 60 0.03 4.43 3.16
C HIS A 60 -1.32 4.52 2.43
N ARG A 61 -1.33 4.88 1.15
CA ARG A 61 -2.56 4.96 0.33
C ARG A 61 -3.21 3.60 0.14
N LEU A 62 -2.41 2.56 -0.08
CA LEU A 62 -2.91 1.19 -0.22
C LEU A 62 -3.46 0.64 1.09
N ILE A 63 -2.82 0.95 2.22
CA ILE A 63 -3.32 0.60 3.55
C ILE A 63 -4.65 1.31 3.82
N PHE A 64 -4.75 2.61 3.54
CA PHE A 64 -6.01 3.34 3.65
C PHE A 64 -7.12 2.69 2.81
N LEU A 65 -6.84 2.40 1.54
CA LEU A 65 -7.78 1.74 0.64
C LEU A 65 -8.23 0.37 1.16
N LEU A 66 -7.30 -0.43 1.69
CA LEU A 66 -7.60 -1.76 2.23
C LEU A 66 -8.58 -1.69 3.42
N HIS A 67 -8.43 -0.69 4.30
CA HIS A 67 -9.26 -0.55 5.50
C HIS A 67 -10.59 0.18 5.24
N HIS A 68 -10.62 1.15 4.33
CA HIS A 68 -11.80 1.99 4.10
C HIS A 68 -12.59 1.65 2.84
N GLY A 69 -12.02 0.89 1.90
CA GLY A 69 -12.68 0.50 0.66
C GLY A 69 -12.76 1.61 -0.41
N PHE A 70 -12.19 2.79 -0.14
CA PHE A 70 -12.04 3.86 -1.11
C PHE A 70 -10.65 4.51 -0.99
N LEU A 71 -10.24 5.22 -2.03
CA LEU A 71 -8.96 5.93 -2.06
C LEU A 71 -9.20 7.42 -2.38
N PRO A 72 -9.03 8.33 -1.40
CA PRO A 72 -9.09 9.76 -1.64
C PRO A 72 -7.90 10.25 -2.49
N GLU A 73 -7.97 11.49 -2.94
CA GLU A 73 -6.89 12.11 -3.73
C GLU A 73 -5.59 12.22 -2.93
N PHE A 74 -5.72 12.52 -1.63
CA PHE A 74 -4.63 12.65 -0.67
C PHE A 74 -4.92 11.80 0.57
N VAL A 75 -3.88 11.17 1.11
CA VAL A 75 -3.86 10.48 2.40
C VAL A 75 -2.61 10.98 3.11
N ASP A 76 -2.74 11.43 4.34
CA ASP A 76 -1.66 12.04 5.12
C ASP A 76 -1.42 11.32 6.45
N HIS A 77 -0.23 11.51 7.01
CA HIS A 77 0.21 10.95 8.28
C HIS A 77 -0.07 11.93 9.41
N ILE A 78 -0.83 11.52 10.42
CA ILE A 78 -1.21 12.38 11.55
C ILE A 78 0.02 12.87 12.33
N ASP A 79 1.00 11.99 12.53
CA ASP A 79 2.25 12.29 13.23
C ASP A 79 3.32 12.95 12.34
N GLY A 80 3.05 13.14 11.05
CA GLY A 80 4.01 13.65 10.06
C GLY A 80 5.17 12.70 9.76
N ASN A 81 5.15 11.46 10.25
CA ASN A 81 6.19 10.46 9.99
C ASN A 81 5.78 9.54 8.83
N PRO A 82 6.40 9.67 7.64
CA PRO A 82 6.04 8.89 6.45
C PRO A 82 6.29 7.38 6.59
N ARG A 83 7.03 6.96 7.64
CA ARG A 83 7.28 5.55 7.96
C ARG A 83 6.18 4.92 8.83
N ASN A 84 5.41 5.72 9.56
CA ASN A 84 4.36 5.22 10.44
C ASN A 84 3.05 5.02 9.67
N ASN A 85 2.95 3.93 8.91
CA ASN A 85 1.77 3.66 8.07
C ASN A 85 0.66 2.88 8.79
N ARG A 86 0.61 2.91 10.12
CA ARG A 86 -0.49 2.33 10.90
C ARG A 86 -1.81 3.00 10.51
N ILE A 87 -2.89 2.24 10.37
CA ILE A 87 -4.16 2.78 9.89
C ILE A 87 -4.68 3.92 10.79
N GLU A 88 -4.49 3.83 12.11
CA GLU A 88 -4.85 4.89 13.05
C GLU A 88 -4.05 6.19 12.86
N ASN A 89 -2.94 6.16 12.12
CA ASN A 89 -2.10 7.31 11.81
C ASN A 89 -2.39 7.91 10.42
N LEU A 90 -3.37 7.40 9.68
CA LEU A 90 -3.69 7.85 8.31
C LEU A 90 -5.05 8.57 8.26
N ARG A 91 -5.14 9.66 7.48
CA ARG A 91 -6.39 10.39 7.22
C ARG A 91 -6.47 11.00 5.82
#